data_AF-A0A433DEX3-F1
#
_entry.id   AF-A0A433DEX3-F1
#
_cell.length_a   1.000
_cell.length_b   1.000
_cell.length_c   1.000
_cell.angle_alpha   90.00
_cell.angle_beta   90.00
_cell.angle_gamma   90.00
#
_symmetry.space_group_name_H-M   'P 1'
#
loop_
_entity.id
_entity.type
_entity.pdbx_description
1 polymer ?
#
loop_
_entity_poly.entity_id
_entity_poly.type
_entity_poly.pdbx_seq_one_letter_code
_entity_poly.pdbx_strand_id
1 'polypeptide(L)'
;MNLEGICENPSCKAYNKRIIHLWGRRDYDFVYDQHKCVDPIACAFARTWWKFSGTKIPGGGRRSEDVNSTWRYAGDAYHKFDETLSGSVGWSKLKIFVSKSKPL
;
A
#
# COMPACT_ATOMS: atom_id res chain seq x y z
N MET A 1 -5.81 3.25 7.96
CA MET A 1 -5.29 2.43 6.87
C MET A 1 -5.35 0.98 7.32
N ASN A 2 -5.80 0.12 6.42
CA ASN A 2 -5.78 -1.32 6.57
C ASN A 2 -4.93 -1.88 5.43
N LEU A 3 -4.02 -2.80 5.74
CA LEU A 3 -3.21 -3.49 4.74
C LEU A 3 -3.93 -4.81 4.39
N GLU A 4 -4.07 -5.11 3.10
CA GLU A 4 -4.75 -6.31 2.62
C GLU A 4 -3.85 -7.15 1.72
N GLY A 5 -3.94 -8.47 1.89
CA GLY A 5 -3.22 -9.46 1.07
C GLY A 5 -2.94 -10.74 1.85
N ILE A 6 -1.94 -11.52 1.45
CA ILE A 6 -1.72 -12.90 1.94
C ILE A 6 -0.76 -12.95 3.12
N CYS A 7 -1.14 -13.70 4.16
CA CYS A 7 -0.22 -13.99 5.27
C CYS A 7 0.78 -15.08 4.89
N GLU A 8 2.07 -14.74 4.91
CA GLU A 8 3.17 -15.66 4.57
C GLU A 8 3.85 -16.27 5.80
N ASN A 9 3.48 -15.85 7.02
CA ASN A 9 4.06 -16.40 8.24
C ASN A 9 3.48 -17.82 8.52
N PRO A 10 4.29 -18.90 8.44
CA PRO A 10 3.80 -20.27 8.62
C PRO A 10 3.27 -20.58 10.02
N SER A 11 3.71 -19.80 11.02
CA SER A 11 3.24 -19.94 12.41
C SER A 11 1.89 -19.27 12.66
N CYS A 12 1.40 -18.47 11.72
CA CYS A 12 0.11 -17.78 11.85
C CYS A 12 -1.04 -18.71 11.49
N LYS A 13 -2.13 -18.69 12.28
CA LYS A 13 -3.38 -19.41 11.94
C LYS A 13 -3.97 -19.01 10.58
N ALA A 14 -3.61 -17.82 10.09
CA ALA A 14 -4.03 -17.28 8.81
C ALA A 14 -3.03 -17.53 7.68
N TYR A 15 -2.01 -18.38 7.86
CA TYR A 15 -1.04 -18.73 6.81
C TYR A 15 -1.74 -19.10 5.49
N ASN A 16 -1.26 -18.55 4.38
CA ASN A 16 -1.82 -18.67 3.02
C ASN A 16 -3.29 -18.22 2.88
N LYS A 17 -3.78 -17.40 3.82
CA LYS A 17 -5.12 -16.79 3.73
C LYS A 17 -5.00 -15.28 3.53
N ARG A 18 -6.01 -14.72 2.87
CA ARG A 18 -6.18 -13.27 2.76
C ARG A 18 -6.52 -12.71 4.13
N ILE A 19 -5.75 -11.72 4.58
CA ILE A 19 -5.95 -11.03 5.83
C ILE A 19 -6.11 -9.53 5.61
N ILE A 20 -6.81 -8.89 6.55
CA ILE A 20 -6.88 -7.44 6.68
C ILE A 20 -6.14 -7.09 7.97
N HIS A 21 -4.98 -6.47 7.85
CA HIS A 21 -4.21 -6.00 8.98
C HIS A 21 -4.56 -4.54 9.29
N LEU A 22 -5.03 -4.28 10.51
CA LEU A 22 -5.40 -2.94 10.99
C LEU A 22 -4.14 -2.13 11.31
N TRP A 23 -3.54 -1.52 10.29
CA TRP A 23 -2.32 -0.73 10.44
C TRP A 23 -2.55 0.62 11.16
N GLY A 24 -3.76 1.15 11.06
CA GLY A 24 -4.15 2.39 11.72
C GLY A 24 -3.70 3.64 10.96
N ARG A 25 -3.36 4.70 11.68
CA ARG A 25 -2.94 6.00 11.13
C ARG A 25 -1.42 6.15 11.21
N ARG A 26 -0.71 5.18 10.63
CA ARG A 26 0.74 5.15 10.53
C ARG A 26 1.12 5.09 9.07
N ASP A 27 2.19 5.76 8.71
CA ASP A 27 2.78 5.62 7.39
C ASP A 27 3.25 4.17 7.19
N TYR A 28 3.32 3.76 5.94
CA TYR A 28 3.84 2.46 5.55
C TYR A 28 5.00 2.67 4.58
N ASP A 29 6.11 2.01 4.85
CA ASP A 29 7.28 2.02 3.98
C ASP A 29 7.61 0.59 3.57
N PHE A 30 7.46 0.27 2.28
CA PHE A 30 7.70 -1.06 1.76
C PHE A 30 9.08 -1.61 2.14
N VAL A 31 10.14 -0.78 2.14
CA VAL A 31 11.50 -1.26 2.46
C VAL A 31 11.60 -1.69 3.91
N TYR A 32 10.99 -0.92 4.82
CA TYR A 32 11.09 -1.13 6.27
C TYR A 32 9.96 -1.96 6.85
N ASP A 33 8.81 -2.06 6.20
CA ASP A 33 7.61 -2.71 6.75
C ASP A 33 7.20 -3.95 5.95
N GLN A 34 7.86 -4.29 4.83
CA GLN A 34 7.60 -5.53 4.06
C GLN A 34 7.62 -6.79 4.95
N HIS A 35 8.51 -6.83 5.94
CA HIS A 35 8.66 -7.98 6.84
C HIS A 35 7.55 -8.08 7.90
N LYS A 36 6.77 -7.02 8.11
CA LYS A 36 5.54 -7.06 8.94
C LYS A 36 4.37 -7.70 8.21
N CYS A 37 4.64 -8.16 6.98
CA CYS A 37 3.92 -9.16 6.21
C CYS A 37 2.66 -8.64 5.51
N VAL A 38 2.35 -9.35 4.42
CA VAL A 38 1.40 -9.07 3.35
C VAL A 38 2.00 -8.19 2.26
N ASP A 39 2.44 -8.84 1.18
CA ASP A 39 2.66 -8.20 -0.12
C ASP A 39 1.41 -7.38 -0.43
N PRO A 40 1.48 -6.03 -0.43
CA PRO A 40 0.30 -5.19 -0.47
C PRO A 40 -0.29 -5.22 -1.88
N ILE A 41 -1.05 -6.27 -2.17
CA ILE A 41 -1.94 -6.40 -3.33
C ILE A 41 -2.92 -5.22 -3.31
N ALA A 42 -3.40 -4.84 -2.11
CA ALA A 42 -4.17 -3.62 -1.92
C ALA A 42 -3.94 -3.02 -0.53
N CYS A 43 -3.74 -1.70 -0.45
CA CYS A 43 -3.93 -0.94 0.77
C CYS A 43 -5.31 -0.29 0.75
N ALA A 44 -5.94 -0.20 1.91
CA ALA A 44 -7.24 0.43 2.02
C ALA A 44 -7.32 1.54 3.06
N PHE A 45 -8.03 2.59 2.67
CA PHE A 45 -8.12 3.82 3.43
C PHE A 45 -9.59 4.13 3.71
N ALA A 46 -9.87 4.61 4.92
CA ALA A 46 -11.18 5.13 5.31
C ALA A 46 -10.96 6.27 6.32
N ARG A 47 -11.73 7.36 6.19
CA ARG A 47 -11.75 8.53 7.09
C ARG A 47 -10.36 9.11 7.37
N THR A 48 -9.54 9.20 6.33
CA THR A 48 -8.15 9.69 6.42
C THR A 48 -7.73 10.33 5.09
N TRP A 49 -6.82 11.30 5.17
CA TRP A 49 -6.06 11.76 4.02
C TRP A 49 -4.94 10.77 3.75
N TRP A 50 -4.68 10.51 2.47
CA TRP A 50 -3.59 9.63 2.07
C TRP A 50 -2.95 10.09 0.76
N LYS A 51 -1.68 9.73 0.60
CA LYS A 51 -0.96 9.75 -0.67
C LYS A 51 0.06 8.62 -0.70
N PHE A 52 0.67 8.41 -1.85
CA PHE A 52 1.79 7.51 -2.01
C PHE A 52 2.89 8.12 -2.86
N SER A 53 4.12 7.66 -2.65
CA SER A 53 5.25 7.87 -3.52
C SER A 53 6.06 6.59 -3.66
N GLY A 54 6.67 6.35 -4.80
CA GLY A 54 7.47 5.15 -4.99
C GLY A 54 8.11 5.07 -6.37
N THR A 55 8.91 4.05 -6.56
CA THR A 55 9.57 3.75 -7.82
C THR A 55 8.97 2.46 -8.38
N LYS A 56 8.35 2.57 -9.55
CA LYS A 56 7.73 1.48 -10.30
C LYS A 56 8.79 0.72 -11.11
N ILE A 57 8.76 -0.61 -11.12
CA ILE A 57 9.56 -1.47 -12.00
C ILE A 57 8.65 -2.03 -13.12
N PRO A 58 8.52 -1.36 -14.27
CA PRO A 58 7.73 -1.88 -15.37
C PRO A 58 8.31 -3.18 -15.94
N GLY A 59 7.43 -4.12 -16.28
CA GLY A 59 7.83 -5.35 -16.98
C GLY A 59 8.43 -5.08 -18.36
N GLY A 60 9.28 -5.99 -18.84
CA GLY A 60 9.78 -5.98 -20.23
C GLY A 60 10.93 -5.03 -20.52
N GLY A 61 11.83 -4.77 -19.55
CA GLY A 61 13.07 -4.01 -19.77
C GLY A 61 12.91 -2.49 -19.86
N ARG A 62 11.73 -1.97 -19.52
CA ARG A 62 11.47 -0.53 -19.42
C ARG A 62 12.19 0.07 -18.20
N ARG A 63 12.56 1.35 -18.28
CA ARG A 63 13.18 2.06 -17.15
C ARG A 63 12.20 2.23 -16.00
N SER A 64 12.71 2.13 -14.78
CA SER A 64 11.94 2.41 -13.58
C SER A 64 11.44 3.86 -13.57
N GLU A 65 10.24 4.07 -13.05
CA GLU A 65 9.58 5.38 -13.02
C GLU A 65 9.28 5.80 -11.58
N ASP A 66 9.68 7.02 -11.22
CA ASP A 66 9.31 7.61 -9.95
C ASP A 66 7.90 8.21 -10.02
N VAL A 67 7.06 7.85 -9.07
CA VAL A 67 5.67 8.27 -8.97
C VAL A 67 5.46 8.96 -7.63
N ASN A 68 4.80 10.11 -7.65
CA ASN A 68 4.36 10.81 -6.46
C ASN A 68 2.94 11.32 -6.70
N SER A 69 2.02 10.92 -5.82
CA SER A 69 0.61 11.29 -5.93
C SER A 69 0.25 12.47 -5.05
N THR A 70 -0.84 13.14 -5.40
CA THR A 70 -1.43 14.19 -4.56
C THR A 70 -2.19 13.60 -3.38
N TRP A 71 -2.25 14.35 -2.28
CA TRP A 71 -3.11 14.02 -1.14
C TRP A 71 -4.57 13.97 -1.57
N ARG A 72 -5.23 12.87 -1.21
CA ARG A 72 -6.67 12.68 -1.43
C ARG A 72 -7.34 12.20 -0.15
N TYR A 73 -8.60 12.58 0.03
CA TYR A 73 -9.39 12.11 1.15
C TYR A 73 -10.07 10.80 0.78
N ALA A 74 -9.96 9.79 1.64
CA ALA A 74 -10.57 8.47 1.40
C ALA A 74 -12.09 8.44 1.62
N GLY A 75 -12.71 9.51 2.15
CA GLY A 75 -14.13 9.46 2.50
C GLY A 75 -14.46 8.31 3.45
N ASP A 76 -15.70 7.82 3.40
CA ASP A 76 -16.17 6.71 4.24
C ASP A 76 -16.07 5.34 3.56
N ALA A 77 -15.63 5.29 2.31
CA ALA A 77 -15.56 4.08 1.51
C ALA A 77 -14.18 3.40 1.59
N TYR A 78 -14.15 2.10 1.32
CA TYR A 78 -12.92 1.31 1.26
C TYR A 78 -12.24 1.54 -0.10
N HIS A 79 -11.28 2.47 -0.15
CA HIS A 79 -10.51 2.70 -1.38
C HIS A 79 -9.32 1.76 -1.43
N LYS A 80 -9.36 0.79 -2.34
CA LYS A 80 -8.18 -0.01 -2.68
C LYS A 80 -7.16 0.87 -3.40
N PHE A 81 -5.90 0.71 -3.03
CA PHE A 81 -4.78 1.09 -3.87
C PHE A 81 -4.96 0.37 -5.20
N ASP A 82 -5.28 1.13 -6.23
CA ASP A 82 -5.83 0.59 -7.48
C ASP A 82 -4.73 -0.08 -8.31
N GLU A 83 -4.84 -1.41 -8.43
CA GLU A 83 -3.97 -2.25 -9.26
C GLU A 83 -3.95 -1.81 -10.73
N THR A 84 -5.02 -1.16 -11.22
CA THR A 84 -5.13 -0.70 -12.61
C THR A 84 -4.37 0.60 -12.86
N LEU A 85 -4.17 1.44 -11.84
CA LEU A 85 -3.28 2.61 -11.88
C LEU A 85 -1.83 2.25 -11.55
N SER A 86 -1.59 1.21 -10.75
CA SER A 86 -0.24 0.70 -10.52
C SER A 86 0.28 -0.09 -11.71
N GLY A 87 -0.61 -0.74 -12.48
CA GLY A 87 -0.25 -1.77 -13.46
C GLY A 87 0.29 -3.02 -12.76
N SER A 88 0.58 -4.08 -13.51
CA SER A 88 1.24 -5.32 -13.07
C SER A 88 2.72 -5.09 -12.66
N VAL A 89 2.97 -4.06 -11.86
CA VAL A 89 4.27 -3.42 -11.70
C VAL A 89 4.74 -3.67 -10.28
N GLY A 90 5.81 -4.46 -10.14
CA GLY A 90 6.52 -4.57 -8.88
C GLY A 90 7.05 -3.21 -8.46
N TRP A 91 6.88 -2.85 -7.19
CA TRP A 91 7.47 -1.63 -6.63
C TRP A 91 8.88 -1.93 -6.14
N SER A 92 9.90 -1.18 -6.56
CA SER A 92 11.21 -1.26 -5.91
C SER A 92 11.21 -0.50 -4.59
N LYS A 93 10.40 0.56 -4.52
CA LYS A 93 10.17 1.39 -3.33
C LYS A 93 8.72 1.85 -3.35
N LEU A 94 8.02 1.73 -2.24
CA LEU A 94 6.68 2.30 -2.06
C LEU A 94 6.56 2.85 -0.66
N LYS A 95 6.13 4.10 -0.54
CA LYS A 95 5.74 4.73 0.70
C LYS A 95 4.31 5.21 0.59
N ILE A 96 3.52 4.87 1.59
CA ILE A 96 2.13 5.31 1.73
C ILE A 96 2.07 6.17 2.97
N PHE A 97 1.61 7.40 2.77
CA PHE A 97 1.49 8.39 3.82
C PHE A 97 0.04 8.58 4.20
N VAL A 98 -0.23 8.73 5.50
CA VAL A 98 -1.59 8.98 6.00
C VAL A 98 -1.61 10.14 6.99
N SER A 99 -2.67 10.93 6.93
CA SER A 99 -2.85 12.07 7.85
C SER A 99 -4.30 12.23 8.28
N LYS A 100 -4.51 12.76 9.50
CA LYS A 100 -5.84 13.10 10.02
C LYS A 100 -6.46 14.30 9.30
N SER A 101 -5.64 15.28 8.93
CA SER A 101 -6.02 16.50 8.21
C SER A 101 -5.29 16.56 6.87
N LYS A 102 -5.79 17.37 5.91
CA LYS A 102 -5.11 17.59 4.64
C LYS A 102 -3.76 18.23 4.91
N PRO A 103 -2.63 17.58 4.58
CA PRO A 103 -1.33 18.21 4.73
C PRO A 103 -1.19 19.32 3.69
N LEU A 104 -0.56 20.42 4.10
CA LEU A 104 -0.22 21.55 3.24
C LEU A 104 0.79 21.11 2.17
#